data_AF-A0A7K3TEL3-F1
#
_entry.id   AF-A0A7K3TEL3-F1
#
_cell.length_a   1.000
_cell.length_b   1.000
_cell.length_c   1.000
_cell.angle_alpha   90.00
_cell.angle_beta   90.00
_cell.angle_gamma   90.00
#
_symmetry.space_group_name_H-M   'P 1'
#
loop_
_entity.id
_entity.type
_entity.pdbx_description
1 polymer ?
#
loop_
_entity_poly.entity_id
_entity_poly.type
_entity_poly.pdbx_seq_one_letter_code
_entity_poly.pdbx_strand_id
1 'polypeptide(L)'
;MGKWVFDGVEYATRNEMCKARRDRYVELIAGGMNYTQAARAVGVSKRTGKVWRNGRTRAGRRALPSVVIRYAPVMDESKTISPRFLSLTDRIGIADWVRLGWSIRGIARRLGRSASTISREITRNTNPDT
;
A
#
# COMPACT_ATOMS: atom_id res chain seq x y z
N MET A 1 31.71 16.67 -12.26
CA MET A 1 30.50 15.99 -11.77
C MET A 1 30.44 16.20 -10.25
N GLY A 2 29.42 16.89 -9.72
CA GLY A 2 29.35 17.16 -8.27
C GLY A 2 29.21 15.88 -7.46
N LYS A 3 29.98 15.74 -6.39
CA LYS A 3 29.88 14.59 -5.48
C LYS A 3 28.58 14.69 -4.67
N TRP A 4 27.83 13.60 -4.55
CA TRP A 4 26.62 13.55 -3.74
C TRP A 4 27.00 13.32 -2.28
N VAL A 5 27.20 14.40 -1.53
CA VAL A 5 27.64 14.34 -0.12
C VAL A 5 26.52 14.77 0.82
N PHE A 6 26.32 14.00 1.88
CA PHE A 6 25.47 14.38 3.00
C PHE A 6 26.04 13.81 4.30
N ASP A 7 26.15 14.66 5.32
CA ASP A 7 26.66 14.29 6.65
C ASP A 7 28.06 13.63 6.62
N GLY A 8 28.95 14.14 5.75
CA GLY A 8 30.30 13.61 5.56
C GLY A 8 30.39 12.30 4.76
N VAL A 9 29.25 11.73 4.34
CA VAL A 9 29.20 10.48 3.55
C VAL A 9 29.01 10.80 2.07
N GLU A 10 29.85 10.20 1.22
CA GLU A 10 29.70 10.19 -0.24
C GLU A 10 28.73 9.07 -0.65
N TYR A 11 27.75 9.41 -1.49
CA TYR A 11 26.76 8.48 -2.03
C TYR A 11 26.99 8.24 -3.52
N ALA A 12 26.77 7.00 -3.98
CA ALA A 12 26.95 6.63 -5.38
C ALA A 12 25.95 7.37 -6.29
N THR A 13 24.73 7.60 -5.81
CA THR A 13 23.70 8.33 -6.55
C THR A 13 23.07 9.46 -5.75
N ARG A 14 22.53 10.46 -6.48
CA ARG A 14 21.71 11.53 -5.89
C ARG A 14 20.50 10.97 -5.13
N ASN A 15 19.91 9.89 -5.61
CA ASN A 15 18.70 9.31 -5.03
C ASN A 15 18.98 8.71 -3.65
N GLU A 16 20.13 8.04 -3.49
CA GLU A 16 20.57 7.51 -2.20
C GLU A 16 20.86 8.61 -1.19
N MET A 17 21.58 9.68 -1.60
CA MET A 17 21.77 10.85 -0.74
C MET A 17 20.42 11.49 -0.33
N CYS A 18 19.47 11.59 -1.27
CA CYS A 18 18.13 12.12 -0.97
C CYS A 18 17.34 11.21 -0.01
N LYS A 19 17.55 9.89 -0.07
CA LYS A 19 16.97 8.92 0.87
C LYS A 19 17.57 9.13 2.26
N ALA A 20 18.89 9.19 2.38
CA ALA A 20 19.58 9.45 3.65
C ALA A 20 19.15 10.79 4.30
N ARG A 21 18.99 11.86 3.51
CA ARG A 21 18.44 13.14 4.02
C ARG A 21 17.02 13.01 4.58
N ARG A 22 16.18 12.17 3.95
CA ARG A 22 14.82 11.93 4.41
C ARG A 22 14.79 11.10 5.69
N ASP A 23 15.65 10.08 5.78
CA ASP A 23 15.75 9.22 6.96
C ASP A 23 16.23 10.05 8.16
N ARG A 24 17.28 10.86 7.98
CA ARG A 24 17.76 11.81 9.02
C ARG A 24 16.69 12.81 9.45
N TYR A 25 15.86 13.29 8.53
CA TYR A 25 14.75 14.19 8.85
C TYR A 25 13.69 13.52 9.74
N VAL A 26 13.40 12.24 9.52
CA VAL A 26 12.47 11.47 10.35
C VAL A 26 13.04 11.22 11.74
N GLU A 27 14.32 10.89 11.85
CA GLU A 27 15.01 10.75 13.15
C GLU A 27 14.93 12.02 14.00
N LEU A 28 15.22 13.18 13.40
CA LEU A 28 15.17 14.46 14.12
C LEU A 28 13.77 14.76 14.65
N ILE A 29 12.73 14.45 13.88
CA ILE A 29 11.34 14.61 14.31
C ILE A 29 11.00 13.64 15.45
N ALA A 30 11.43 12.37 15.34
CA ALA A 30 11.22 11.38 16.40
C ALA A 30 11.95 11.78 17.69
N GLY A 31 13.10 12.44 17.59
CA GLY A 31 13.81 13.07 18.71
C GLY A 31 13.19 14.38 19.23
N GLY A 32 12.01 14.77 18.77
CA GLY A 32 11.27 15.94 19.27
C GLY A 32 11.62 17.27 18.60
N MET A 33 12.47 17.29 17.58
CA MET A 33 12.82 18.52 16.86
C MET A 33 11.63 19.06 16.06
N ASN A 34 11.42 20.37 16.10
CA ASN A 34 10.39 21.02 15.28
C ASN A 34 10.69 20.83 13.79
N TYR A 35 9.66 20.57 12.99
CA TYR A 35 9.72 20.36 11.55
C TYR A 35 10.55 21.38 10.77
N THR A 36 10.50 22.66 11.16
CA THR A 36 11.28 23.70 10.47
C THR A 36 12.77 23.58 10.77
N GLN A 37 13.12 23.24 12.01
CA GLN A 37 14.51 22.98 12.42
C GLN A 37 15.03 21.70 11.78
N ALA A 38 14.22 20.63 11.76
CA ALA A 38 14.57 19.37 11.12
C ALA A 38 14.83 19.54 9.61
N ALA A 39 13.98 20.30 8.90
CA ALA A 39 14.18 20.59 7.47
C ALA A 39 15.48 21.38 7.22
N ARG A 40 15.78 22.36 8.08
CA ARG A 40 17.03 23.13 8.00
C ARG A 40 18.25 22.25 8.26
N ALA A 41 18.20 21.38 9.26
CA ALA A 41 19.29 20.49 9.64
C ALA A 41 19.70 19.53 8.51
N VAL A 42 18.74 19.04 7.72
CA VAL A 42 19.02 18.16 6.57
C VAL A 42 19.26 18.93 5.24
N GLY A 43 19.31 20.26 5.29
CA GLY A 43 19.58 21.11 4.13
C GLY A 43 18.46 21.14 3.09
N VAL A 44 17.19 21.08 3.50
CA VAL A 44 16.03 21.17 2.59
C VAL A 44 15.07 22.30 2.96
N SER A 45 14.28 22.73 1.97
CA SER A 45 13.25 23.75 2.20
C SER A 45 12.15 23.24 3.13
N LYS A 46 11.51 24.16 3.88
CA LYS A 46 10.31 23.86 4.68
C LYS A 46 9.20 23.18 3.85
N ARG A 47 9.04 23.59 2.58
CA ARG A 47 8.08 22.98 1.65
C ARG A 47 8.43 21.52 1.35
N THR A 48 9.71 21.21 1.16
CA THR A 48 10.20 19.83 0.95
C THR A 48 9.92 18.97 2.18
N GLY A 49 10.24 19.46 3.39
CA GLY A 49 9.93 18.75 4.64
C GLY A 49 8.43 18.51 4.83
N LYS A 50 7.58 19.50 4.48
CA LYS A 50 6.10 19.33 4.48
C LYS A 50 5.67 18.21 3.53
N VAL A 51 6.24 18.13 2.34
CA VAL A 51 5.94 17.06 1.36
C VAL A 51 6.44 15.70 1.83
N TRP A 52 7.58 15.61 2.51
CA TRP A 52 8.07 14.33 3.05
C TRP A 52 7.21 13.77 4.17
N ARG A 53 6.58 14.63 4.98
CA ARG A 53 5.66 14.21 6.05
C ARG A 53 4.24 13.97 5.56
N ASN A 54 3.71 14.90 4.76
CA ASN A 54 2.30 14.92 4.37
C ASN A 54 2.09 14.40 2.94
N GLY A 55 3.13 13.89 2.30
CA GLY A 55 3.12 13.57 0.88
C GLY A 55 2.87 14.77 -0.04
N ARG A 56 2.90 14.51 -1.34
CA ARG A 56 2.51 15.52 -2.34
C ARG A 56 0.99 15.48 -2.51
N THR A 57 0.33 16.59 -2.23
CA THR A 57 -1.06 16.77 -2.66
C THR A 57 -1.07 16.80 -4.19
N ARG A 58 -1.63 15.77 -4.83
CA ARG A 58 -1.97 15.85 -6.27
C ARG A 58 -3.16 16.82 -6.39
N ALA A 59 -3.12 17.72 -7.37
CA ALA A 59 -4.29 18.52 -7.70
C ALA A 59 -5.39 17.57 -8.19
N GLY A 60 -6.47 17.48 -7.42
CA GLY A 60 -7.57 16.54 -7.62
C GLY A 60 -8.38 16.42 -6.33
N ARG A 61 -9.71 16.57 -6.42
CA ARG A 61 -10.62 16.58 -5.28
C ARG A 61 -10.61 15.19 -4.60
N ARG A 62 -9.71 14.99 -3.61
CA ARG A 62 -9.40 13.76 -2.81
C ARG A 62 -8.06 13.07 -3.11
N ALA A 63 -6.97 13.81 -3.26
CA ALA A 63 -5.64 13.18 -3.19
C ALA A 63 -5.18 13.03 -1.73
N LEU A 64 -5.23 11.80 -1.21
CA LEU A 64 -4.56 11.44 0.05
C LEU A 64 -3.05 11.78 -0.04
N PRO A 65 -2.41 12.19 1.07
CA PRO A 65 -0.95 12.25 1.20
C PRO A 65 -0.23 11.09 0.49
N SER A 66 0.73 11.37 -0.40
CA SER A 66 1.60 10.34 -1.00
C SER A 66 2.48 9.55 0.01
N VAL A 67 2.40 9.87 1.30
CA VAL A 67 3.09 9.17 2.41
C VAL A 67 2.11 8.25 3.16
N VAL A 68 0.82 8.27 2.78
CA VAL A 68 -0.22 7.38 3.30
C VAL A 68 -0.59 6.36 2.21
N ILE A 69 0.41 5.66 1.68
CA ILE A 69 0.24 4.20 1.53
C ILE A 69 0.89 3.60 2.78
N ARG A 70 0.42 4.04 3.96
CA ARG A 70 0.41 3.13 5.10
C ARG A 70 -0.58 2.06 4.67
N TYR A 71 -0.21 0.79 4.73
CA TYR A 71 -1.20 -0.27 4.88
C TYR A 71 -2.23 0.27 5.88
N ALA A 72 -3.46 0.53 5.43
CA ALA A 72 -4.51 0.81 6.38
C ALA A 72 -4.53 -0.44 7.26
N PRO A 73 -4.24 -0.35 8.59
CA PRO A 73 -4.20 -1.54 9.44
C PRO A 73 -5.59 -2.16 9.62
N VAL A 74 -6.59 -1.57 8.99
CA VAL A 74 -7.91 -2.13 8.78
C VAL A 74 -8.11 -2.05 7.27
N MET A 75 -7.96 -3.18 6.57
CA MET A 75 -8.69 -3.34 5.31
C MET A 75 -10.14 -3.03 5.69
N ASP A 76 -10.69 -1.92 5.19
CA ASP A 76 -12.09 -1.58 5.40
C ASP A 76 -12.88 -2.86 5.16
N GLU A 77 -13.67 -3.32 6.15
CA GLU A 77 -14.41 -4.57 6.04
C GLU A 77 -15.04 -4.60 4.66
N SER A 78 -14.72 -5.63 3.87
CA SER A 78 -15.07 -5.64 2.46
C SER A 78 -16.57 -5.45 2.33
N LYS A 79 -17.00 -4.26 1.92
CA LYS A 79 -18.42 -3.95 1.82
C LYS A 79 -19.01 -4.91 0.80
N THR A 80 -20.01 -5.68 1.22
CA THR A 80 -20.81 -6.47 0.29
C THR A 80 -21.49 -5.51 -0.67
N ILE A 81 -20.96 -5.41 -1.90
CA ILE A 81 -21.42 -4.44 -2.91
C ILE A 81 -22.90 -4.69 -3.23
N SER A 82 -23.28 -5.95 -3.36
CA SER A 82 -24.66 -6.39 -3.63
C SER A 82 -24.75 -7.91 -3.44
N PRO A 83 -25.93 -8.47 -3.08
CA PRO A 83 -26.18 -9.91 -3.07
C PRO A 83 -25.91 -10.61 -4.41
N ARG A 84 -25.84 -9.87 -5.53
CA ARG A 84 -25.50 -10.41 -6.85
C ARG A 84 -24.04 -10.87 -6.95
N PHE A 85 -23.12 -10.27 -6.18
CA PHE A 85 -21.68 -10.54 -6.24
C PHE A 85 -21.24 -11.43 -5.08
N LEU A 86 -20.10 -12.12 -5.25
CA LEU A 86 -19.45 -12.86 -4.17
C LEU A 86 -18.78 -11.88 -3.21
N SER A 87 -19.02 -12.05 -1.91
CA SER A 87 -18.32 -11.31 -0.86
C SER A 87 -16.86 -11.77 -0.74
N LEU A 88 -16.03 -11.04 0.00
CA LEU A 88 -14.67 -11.50 0.30
C LEU A 88 -14.69 -12.84 1.06
N THR A 89 -15.61 -13.00 2.01
CA THR A 89 -15.76 -14.24 2.79
C THR A 89 -16.14 -15.42 1.91
N ASP A 90 -17.03 -15.21 0.93
CA ASP A 90 -17.38 -16.24 -0.06
C ASP A 90 -16.13 -16.65 -0.87
N ARG A 91 -15.34 -15.67 -1.31
CA ARG A 91 -14.14 -15.91 -2.16
C ARG A 91 -13.04 -16.64 -1.39
N ILE A 92 -12.80 -16.26 -0.13
CA ILE A 92 -11.86 -16.97 0.77
C ILE A 92 -12.34 -18.40 0.98
N GLY A 93 -13.62 -18.59 1.31
CA GLY A 93 -14.20 -19.93 1.48
C GLY A 93 -14.04 -20.80 0.24
N ILE A 94 -14.33 -20.26 -0.96
CA ILE A 94 -14.14 -20.97 -2.23
C ILE A 94 -12.69 -21.46 -2.35
N ALA A 95 -11.70 -20.60 -2.08
CA ALA A 95 -10.29 -20.98 -2.15
C ALA A 95 -9.94 -22.12 -1.18
N ASP A 96 -10.42 -22.06 0.05
CA ASP A 96 -10.16 -23.08 1.07
C ASP A 96 -10.83 -24.42 0.72
N TRP A 97 -12.09 -24.41 0.27
CA TRP A 97 -12.77 -25.65 -0.14
C TRP A 97 -12.15 -26.28 -1.39
N VAL A 98 -11.68 -25.46 -2.34
CA VAL A 98 -10.93 -25.96 -3.50
C VAL A 98 -9.64 -26.63 -3.06
N ARG A 99 -8.89 -26.03 -2.12
CA ARG A 99 -7.68 -26.65 -1.54
C ARG A 99 -7.98 -27.96 -0.81
N LEU A 100 -9.16 -28.06 -0.17
CA LEU A 100 -9.65 -29.28 0.47
C LEU A 100 -10.22 -30.32 -0.52
N GLY A 101 -10.18 -30.07 -1.83
CA GLY A 101 -10.63 -31.01 -2.86
C GLY A 101 -12.15 -31.10 -3.03
N TRP A 102 -12.90 -30.10 -2.56
CA TRP A 102 -14.36 -30.10 -2.74
C TRP A 102 -14.75 -29.94 -4.21
N SER A 103 -15.83 -30.63 -4.62
CA SER A 103 -16.38 -30.44 -5.97
C SER A 103 -17.01 -29.05 -6.12
N ILE A 104 -16.92 -28.49 -7.33
CA ILE A 104 -17.54 -27.19 -7.69
C ILE A 104 -19.04 -27.18 -7.34
N ARG A 105 -19.74 -28.29 -7.59
CA ARG A 105 -21.17 -28.43 -7.26
C ARG A 105 -21.43 -28.48 -5.75
N GLY A 106 -20.49 -29.01 -4.96
CA GLY A 106 -20.57 -28.99 -3.50
C GLY A 106 -20.45 -27.57 -2.95
N ILE A 107 -19.46 -26.82 -3.43
CA ILE A 107 -19.26 -25.40 -3.06
C ILE A 107 -20.46 -24.55 -3.47
N ALA A 108 -20.97 -24.75 -4.69
CA ALA A 108 -22.14 -24.03 -5.20
C ALA A 108 -23.39 -24.24 -4.33
N ARG A 109 -23.68 -25.49 -3.92
CA ARG A 109 -24.78 -25.79 -2.99
C ARG A 109 -24.59 -25.12 -1.63
N ARG A 110 -23.37 -25.14 -1.10
CA ARG A 110 -23.05 -24.50 0.20
C ARG A 110 -23.31 -23.00 0.19
N LEU A 111 -22.98 -22.32 -0.91
CA LEU A 111 -23.16 -20.87 -1.04
C LEU A 111 -24.53 -20.46 -1.62
N GLY A 112 -25.38 -21.42 -1.99
CA GLY A 112 -26.64 -21.12 -2.69
C GLY A 112 -26.44 -20.43 -4.05
N ARG A 113 -25.34 -20.74 -4.74
CA ARG A 113 -24.96 -20.13 -6.03
C ARG A 113 -25.01 -21.16 -7.17
N SER A 114 -24.98 -20.66 -8.41
CA SER A 114 -24.81 -21.53 -9.57
C SER A 114 -23.38 -22.09 -9.63
N ALA A 115 -23.22 -23.33 -10.11
CA ALA A 115 -21.91 -23.93 -10.33
C ALA A 115 -21.05 -23.11 -11.32
N SER A 116 -21.68 -22.44 -12.28
CA SER A 116 -21.02 -21.53 -13.23
C SER A 116 -20.38 -20.32 -12.56
N THR A 117 -20.97 -19.81 -11.47
CA THR A 117 -20.40 -18.68 -10.71
C THR A 117 -19.11 -19.09 -10.03
N ILE A 118 -19.10 -20.27 -9.39
CA ILE A 118 -17.94 -20.80 -8.69
C ILE A 118 -16.81 -21.14 -9.67
N SER A 119 -17.13 -21.81 -10.78
CA SER A 119 -16.15 -22.14 -11.82
C SER A 119 -15.46 -20.88 -12.38
N ARG A 120 -16.21 -19.84 -12.72
CA ARG A 120 -15.64 -18.57 -13.21
C ARG A 120 -14.73 -17.90 -12.19
N GLU A 121 -15.06 -17.98 -10.90
CA GLU A 121 -14.24 -17.42 -9.84
C GLU A 121 -12.91 -18.16 -9.70
N ILE A 122 -12.94 -19.49 -9.71
CA ILE A 122 -11.73 -20.31 -9.66
C ILE A 122 -10.82 -20.01 -10.85
N THR A 123 -11.36 -20.07 -12.08
CA THR A 123 -10.59 -19.81 -13.29
C THR A 123 -9.93 -18.43 -13.27
N ARG A 124 -10.62 -17.40 -12.77
CA ARG A 124 -10.09 -16.03 -12.71
C ARG A 124 -8.90 -15.88 -11.76
N ASN A 125 -8.86 -16.63 -10.66
CA ASN A 125 -7.85 -16.47 -9.60
C ASN A 125 -6.81 -17.61 -9.55
N THR A 126 -6.79 -18.51 -10.54
CA THR A 126 -5.83 -19.63 -10.62
C THR A 126 -4.79 -19.43 -11.74
N ASN A 127 -4.78 -18.28 -12.42
CA ASN A 127 -3.79 -18.02 -13.46
C ASN A 127 -2.41 -17.75 -12.82
N PRO A 128 -1.37 -18.58 -13.07
CA PRO A 128 -0.03 -18.37 -12.51
C PRO A 128 0.71 -17.16 -13.11
N ASP A 129 0.22 -16.63 -14.24
CA ASP A 129 0.82 -15.49 -14.95
C ASP A 129 0.28 -14.12 -14.48
N THR A 130 -0.50 -14.08 -13.38
CA THR A 130 -0.97 -12.85 -12.72
C THR A 130 -0.62 -12.89 -11.24
#